data_AF-A0A7C7EAK0-F1
#
_entry.id   AF-A0A7C7EAK0-F1
#
_cell.length_a   1.000
_cell.length_b   1.000
_cell.length_c   1.000
_cell.angle_alpha   90.00
_cell.angle_beta   90.00
_cell.angle_gamma   90.00
#
_symmetry.space_group_name_H-M   'P 1'
#
loop_
_entity.id
_entity.type
_entity.pdbx_description
1 polymer ?
#
loop_
_entity_poly.entity_id
_entity_poly.type
_entity_poly.pdbx_seq_one_letter_code
_entity_poly.pdbx_strand_id
1 'polypeptide(L)'
;IIGAHNNLLKYEDVRVLKDMRNSVNRMVNCETANLNKTIDASVRQIESINYFKENNIFDDLPDNLKQTAELRLQYPDLSLKELGQLLDPVLGKSGVNYRLKKIEEMAQKLQSRKGENSYVSTKCDR
;
A
#
# COMPACT_ATOMS: atom_id res chain seq x y z
N ILE A 1 -30.09 9.15 51.39
CA ILE A 1 -30.37 8.25 50.23
C ILE A 1 -30.62 9.03 48.91
N ILE A 2 -30.98 10.33 48.95
CA ILE A 2 -31.35 11.10 47.73
C ILE A 2 -30.15 11.61 46.89
N GLY A 3 -28.95 11.80 47.47
CA GLY A 3 -27.77 12.30 46.72
C GLY A 3 -27.02 11.26 45.89
N ALA A 4 -27.14 9.96 46.22
CA ALA A 4 -26.39 8.89 45.56
C ALA A 4 -26.87 8.65 44.12
N HIS A 5 -28.18 8.81 43.87
CA HIS A 5 -28.77 8.56 42.56
C HIS A 5 -28.40 9.62 41.51
N ASN A 6 -28.25 10.89 41.93
CA ASN A 6 -27.79 11.98 41.07
C ASN A 6 -26.31 11.83 40.72
N ASN A 7 -25.48 11.35 41.65
CA ASN A 7 -24.08 11.06 41.37
C ASN A 7 -23.91 9.83 40.45
N LEU A 8 -24.77 8.82 40.58
CA LEU A 8 -24.78 7.66 39.69
C LEU A 8 -25.13 8.05 38.24
N LEU A 9 -26.16 8.87 38.04
CA LEU A 9 -26.55 9.35 36.71
C LEU A 9 -25.40 10.14 36.05
N LYS A 10 -24.77 11.06 36.78
CA LYS A 10 -23.60 11.80 36.29
C LYS A 10 -22.40 10.88 35.98
N TYR A 11 -22.22 9.83 36.78
CA TYR A 11 -21.16 8.84 36.54
C TYR A 11 -21.40 8.05 35.25
N GLU A 12 -22.63 7.58 35.04
CA GLU A 12 -23.01 6.86 33.81
C GLU A 12 -22.92 7.79 32.59
N ASP A 13 -23.34 9.06 32.69
CA ASP A 13 -23.20 10.04 31.60
C ASP A 13 -21.73 10.21 31.18
N VAL A 14 -20.82 10.36 32.15
CA VAL A 14 -19.38 10.48 31.89
C VAL A 14 -18.83 9.19 31.27
N ARG A 15 -19.28 8.03 31.74
CA ARG A 15 -18.87 6.72 31.22
C ARG A 15 -19.32 6.52 29.77
N VAL A 16 -20.59 6.78 29.47
CA VAL A 16 -21.16 6.69 28.11
C VAL A 16 -20.40 7.60 27.15
N LEU A 17 -20.16 8.86 27.53
CA LEU A 17 -19.39 9.79 26.70
C LEU A 17 -17.95 9.33 26.48
N LYS A 18 -17.31 8.75 27.50
CA LYS A 18 -15.96 8.20 27.38
C LYS A 18 -15.92 6.99 26.45
N ASP A 19 -16.90 6.09 26.53
CA ASP A 19 -16.99 4.91 25.67
C ASP A 19 -17.26 5.28 24.21
N MET A 20 -18.13 6.27 23.97
CA MET A 20 -18.35 6.83 22.64
C MET A 20 -17.06 7.43 22.06
N ARG A 21 -16.37 8.28 22.83
CA ARG A 21 -15.07 8.86 22.42
C ARG A 21 -14.04 7.78 22.12
N ASN A 22 -13.95 6.75 22.96
CA ASN A 22 -13.03 5.63 22.74
C ASN A 22 -13.39 4.84 21.47
N SER A 23 -14.68 4.64 21.19
CA SER A 23 -15.14 3.97 19.97
C SER A 23 -14.78 4.76 18.72
N VAL A 24 -15.03 6.08 18.73
CA VAL A 24 -14.64 7.00 17.64
C VAL A 24 -13.13 7.00 17.45
N ASN A 25 -12.35 7.14 18.53
CA ASN A 25 -10.89 7.12 18.47
C ASN A 25 -10.37 5.81 17.84
N ARG A 26 -10.95 4.65 18.19
CA ARG A 26 -10.59 3.38 17.57
C ARG A 26 -10.92 3.36 16.07
N MET A 27 -12.11 3.84 15.68
CA MET A 27 -12.52 3.89 14.27
C MET A 27 -11.58 4.77 13.44
N VAL A 28 -11.34 6.00 13.88
CA VAL A 28 -10.46 6.96 13.18
C VAL A 28 -9.02 6.46 13.12
N ASN A 29 -8.50 5.87 14.20
CA ASN A 29 -7.16 5.29 14.20
C ASN A 29 -7.02 4.13 13.20
N CYS A 30 -8.04 3.26 13.13
CA CYS A 30 -8.06 2.17 12.15
C CYS A 30 -8.10 2.69 10.70
N GLU A 31 -8.93 3.70 10.42
CA GLU A 31 -9.01 4.32 9.09
C GLU A 31 -7.70 5.00 8.70
N THR A 32 -7.12 5.78 9.61
CA THR A 32 -5.83 6.44 9.40
C THR A 32 -4.72 5.43 9.13
N ALA A 33 -4.66 4.35 9.92
CA ALA A 33 -3.67 3.29 9.72
C ALA A 33 -3.88 2.55 8.38
N ASN A 34 -5.13 2.36 7.95
CA ASN A 34 -5.44 1.74 6.66
C ASN A 34 -5.08 2.66 5.47
N LEU A 35 -5.31 3.97 5.61
CA LEU A 35 -4.89 4.96 4.62
C LEU A 35 -3.37 5.00 4.49
N ASN A 36 -2.63 5.07 5.61
CA ASN A 36 -1.16 5.05 5.59
C ASN A 36 -0.62 3.81 4.89
N LYS A 37 -1.14 2.62 5.21
CA LYS A 37 -0.75 1.37 4.52
C LYS A 37 -1.01 1.42 3.01
N THR A 38 -2.08 2.08 2.59
CA THR A 38 -2.45 2.21 1.17
C THR A 38 -1.51 3.18 0.46
N ILE A 39 -1.20 4.31 1.10
CA ILE A 39 -0.23 5.30 0.59
C ILE A 39 1.15 4.64 0.45
N ASP A 40 1.64 3.99 1.51
CA ASP A 40 2.94 3.33 1.50
C ASP A 40 3.02 2.26 0.38
N ALA A 41 1.93 1.53 0.15
CA ALA A 41 1.86 0.56 -0.95
C ALA A 41 1.92 1.24 -2.32
N SER A 42 1.17 2.32 -2.53
CA SER A 42 1.21 3.11 -3.77
C SER A 42 2.63 3.60 -4.07
N VAL A 43 3.31 4.18 -3.07
CA VAL A 43 4.68 4.69 -3.21
C VAL A 43 5.64 3.57 -3.60
N ARG A 44 5.65 2.45 -2.87
CA ARG A 44 6.53 1.31 -3.19
C ARG A 44 6.29 0.73 -4.58
N GLN A 45 5.03 0.69 -5.02
CA GLN A 45 4.68 0.23 -6.36
C GLN A 45 5.25 1.16 -7.42
N ILE A 46 5.10 2.48 -7.26
CA ILE A 46 5.63 3.48 -8.17
C ILE A 46 7.17 3.41 -8.23
N GLU A 47 7.83 3.30 -7.09
CA GLU A 47 9.29 3.13 -7.02
C GLU A 47 9.75 1.86 -7.75
N SER A 48 9.07 0.74 -7.51
CA SER A 48 9.37 -0.53 -8.18
C SER A 48 9.20 -0.43 -9.69
N ILE A 49 8.18 0.28 -10.17
CA ILE A 49 7.95 0.52 -11.59
C ILE A 49 9.02 1.43 -12.18
N ASN A 50 9.35 2.52 -11.49
CA ASN A 50 10.40 3.46 -11.94
C ASN A 50 11.77 2.78 -12.01
N TYR A 51 12.06 1.84 -11.12
CA TYR A 51 13.26 1.02 -11.21
C TYR A 51 13.37 0.30 -12.57
N PHE A 52 12.29 -0.27 -13.10
CA PHE A 52 12.34 -0.89 -14.44
C PHE A 52 12.64 0.14 -15.54
N LYS A 53 12.07 1.35 -15.44
CA LYS A 53 12.30 2.44 -16.41
C LYS A 53 13.74 2.93 -16.38
N GLU A 54 14.28 3.20 -15.21
CA GLU A 54 15.67 3.66 -15.02
C GLU A 54 16.70 2.63 -15.53
N ASN A 55 16.35 1.35 -15.52
CA ASN A 55 17.20 0.27 -15.99
C ASN A 55 16.94 -0.14 -17.46
N ASN A 56 16.11 0.60 -18.20
CA ASN A 56 15.75 0.34 -19.60
C ASN A 56 15.19 -1.08 -19.86
N ILE A 57 14.52 -1.66 -18.85
CA ILE A 57 13.92 -3.01 -18.91
C ILE A 57 12.41 -2.97 -18.69
N PHE A 58 11.82 -1.78 -18.67
CA PHE A 58 10.37 -1.61 -18.59
C PHE A 58 9.66 -2.24 -19.78
N ASP A 59 10.28 -2.19 -20.95
CA ASP A 59 9.71 -2.76 -22.17
C ASP A 59 9.72 -4.29 -22.22
N ASP A 60 10.57 -4.93 -21.41
CA ASP A 60 10.64 -6.38 -21.27
C ASP A 60 9.54 -6.95 -20.36
N LEU A 61 8.77 -6.08 -19.70
CA LEU A 61 7.61 -6.52 -18.92
C LEU A 61 6.55 -7.12 -19.84
N PRO A 62 5.93 -8.26 -19.44
CA PRO A 62 4.76 -8.79 -20.12
C PRO A 62 3.67 -7.71 -20.26
N ASP A 63 2.99 -7.66 -21.41
CA ASP A 63 2.05 -6.59 -21.76
C ASP A 63 1.01 -6.31 -20.66
N ASN A 64 0.48 -7.35 -20.03
CA ASN A 64 -0.50 -7.22 -18.95
C ASN A 64 0.05 -6.52 -17.68
N LEU A 65 1.34 -6.72 -17.37
CA LEU A 65 2.04 -6.03 -16.27
C LEU A 65 2.43 -4.61 -16.70
N LYS A 66 2.88 -4.44 -17.95
CA LYS A 66 3.23 -3.14 -18.51
C LYS A 66 2.04 -2.18 -18.47
N GLN A 67 0.89 -2.58 -18.99
CA GLN A 67 -0.35 -1.79 -18.94
C GLN A 67 -0.74 -1.42 -17.50
N THR A 68 -0.61 -2.36 -16.56
CA THR A 68 -0.94 -2.10 -15.15
C THR A 68 0.04 -1.10 -14.53
N ALA A 69 1.32 -1.21 -14.87
CA ALA A 69 2.37 -0.31 -14.41
C ALA A 69 2.21 1.10 -14.98
N GLU A 70 1.87 1.23 -16.26
CA GLU A 70 1.59 2.51 -16.92
C GLU A 70 0.42 3.22 -16.26
N LEU A 71 -0.71 2.53 -16.05
CA LEU A 71 -1.87 3.11 -15.38
C LEU A 71 -1.55 3.52 -13.93
N ARG A 72 -0.74 2.73 -13.21
CA ARG A 72 -0.32 3.06 -11.84
C ARG A 72 0.54 4.32 -11.78
N LEU A 73 1.40 4.55 -12.77
CA LEU A 73 2.18 5.78 -12.89
C LEU A 73 1.34 6.97 -13.33
N GLN A 74 0.42 6.76 -14.27
CA GLN A 74 -0.43 7.80 -14.82
C GLN A 74 -1.47 8.28 -13.78
N TYR A 75 -1.97 7.37 -12.95
CA TYR A 75 -3.01 7.63 -11.97
C TYR A 75 -2.60 7.18 -10.55
N PRO A 76 -1.66 7.90 -9.90
CA PRO A 76 -1.10 7.56 -8.60
C PRO A 76 -2.08 7.76 -7.42
N ASP A 77 -3.23 8.36 -7.64
CA ASP A 77 -4.23 8.58 -6.58
C ASP A 77 -5.40 7.60 -6.67
N LEU A 78 -5.53 6.86 -7.78
CA LEU A 78 -6.63 5.91 -7.96
C LEU A 78 -6.43 4.66 -7.09
N SER A 79 -7.54 4.15 -6.57
CA SER A 79 -7.56 2.87 -5.90
C SER A 79 -7.30 1.72 -6.88
N LEU A 80 -6.90 0.57 -6.35
CA LEU A 80 -6.69 -0.65 -7.15
C LEU A 80 -7.94 -1.09 -7.93
N LYS A 81 -9.14 -0.79 -7.40
CA LYS A 81 -10.39 -1.12 -8.08
C LYS A 81 -10.60 -0.21 -9.29
N GLU A 82 -10.38 1.09 -9.12
CA GLU A 82 -10.52 2.08 -10.19
C GLU A 82 -9.50 1.86 -11.30
N LEU A 83 -8.23 1.58 -10.95
CA LEU A 83 -7.23 1.16 -11.92
C LEU A 83 -7.68 -0.07 -12.72
N GLY A 84 -8.31 -1.04 -12.05
CA GLY A 84 -8.83 -2.24 -12.68
C GLY A 84 -9.93 -1.96 -13.71
N GLN A 85 -10.70 -0.88 -13.53
CA GLN A 85 -11.71 -0.46 -14.51
C GLN A 85 -11.12 0.19 -15.76
N LEU A 86 -9.88 0.67 -15.69
CA LEU A 86 -9.16 1.28 -16.82
C LEU A 86 -8.38 0.26 -17.65
N LEU A 87 -8.26 -0.98 -17.16
CA LEU A 87 -7.58 -2.07 -17.87
C LEU A 87 -8.49 -2.74 -18.89
N ASP A 88 -7.88 -3.27 -19.95
CA ASP A 88 -8.52 -4.16 -20.92
C ASP A 88 -7.77 -5.51 -20.98
N PRO A 89 -8.36 -6.63 -20.53
CA PRO A 89 -9.70 -6.73 -19.94
C PRO A 89 -9.78 -6.12 -18.53
N VAL A 90 -11.00 -5.67 -18.16
CA VAL A 90 -11.30 -5.10 -16.84
C VAL A 90 -10.97 -6.10 -15.73
N LEU A 91 -10.32 -5.61 -14.67
CA LEU A 91 -9.96 -6.39 -13.50
C LEU A 91 -10.61 -5.89 -12.22
N GLY A 92 -10.83 -6.82 -11.28
CA GLY A 92 -11.14 -6.48 -9.89
C GLY A 92 -9.89 -6.11 -9.09
N LYS A 93 -10.10 -5.54 -7.89
CA LYS A 93 -9.04 -5.14 -6.94
C LYS A 93 -7.95 -6.20 -6.76
N SER A 94 -8.34 -7.45 -6.54
CA SER A 94 -7.39 -8.55 -6.28
C SER A 94 -6.53 -8.88 -7.49
N GLY A 95 -7.06 -8.75 -8.71
CA GLY A 95 -6.31 -8.99 -9.95
C GLY A 95 -5.26 -7.92 -10.19
N VAL A 96 -5.61 -6.65 -9.98
CA VAL A 96 -4.66 -5.53 -10.07
C VAL A 96 -3.58 -5.66 -8.99
N ASN A 97 -3.99 -5.96 -7.75
CA ASN A 97 -3.05 -6.18 -6.64
C ASN A 97 -2.04 -7.29 -6.96
N TYR A 98 -2.50 -8.41 -7.53
CA TYR A 98 -1.63 -9.51 -7.92
C TYR A 98 -0.59 -9.08 -8.96
N ARG A 99 -1.02 -8.33 -9.99
CA ARG A 99 -0.11 -7.82 -11.03
C ARG A 99 0.94 -6.86 -10.45
N LEU A 100 0.53 -5.91 -9.61
CA LEU A 100 1.45 -4.97 -8.96
C LEU A 100 2.43 -5.67 -8.02
N LYS A 101 1.95 -6.63 -7.22
CA LYS A 101 2.83 -7.45 -6.37
C LYS A 101 3.87 -8.22 -7.20
N LYS A 102 3.47 -8.76 -8.35
CA LYS A 102 4.40 -9.45 -9.26
C LYS A 102 5.47 -8.49 -9.81
N ILE A 103 5.12 -7.24 -10.10
CA ILE A 103 6.08 -6.20 -10.50
C ILE A 103 7.07 -5.91 -9.36
N GLU A 104 6.58 -5.70 -8.14
CA GLU A 104 7.42 -5.48 -6.95
C GLU A 104 8.39 -6.66 -6.73
N GLU A 105 7.92 -7.91 -6.81
CA GLU A 105 8.74 -9.12 -6.68
C GLU A 105 9.82 -9.22 -7.77
N MET A 106 9.48 -8.85 -9.01
CA MET A 106 10.44 -8.82 -10.11
C MET A 106 11.50 -7.73 -9.91
N ALA A 107 11.12 -6.53 -9.46
CA ALA A 107 12.04 -5.45 -9.15
C ALA A 107 13.00 -5.84 -8.02
N GLN A 108 12.48 -6.44 -6.95
CA GLN A 108 13.28 -6.89 -5.82
C GLN A 108 14.33 -7.93 -6.24
N LYS A 109 13.95 -8.92 -7.07
CA LYS A 109 14.88 -9.93 -7.59
C LYS A 109 16.02 -9.31 -8.40
N LEU A 110 15.73 -8.28 -9.20
CA LEU A 110 16.74 -7.57 -9.98
C LEU A 110 17.70 -6.77 -9.09
N GLN A 111 17.18 -6.11 -8.06
CA GLN A 111 17.98 -5.38 -7.07
C GLN A 111 18.92 -6.31 -6.29
N SER A 112 18.42 -7.46 -5.81
CA SER A 112 19.24 -8.45 -5.09
C SER A 112 20.39 -8.97 -5.95
N ARG A 113 20.12 -9.30 -7.23
CA ARG A 113 21.17 -9.76 -8.18
C ARG A 113 22.24 -8.70 -8.42
N LYS A 114 21.89 -7.41 -8.49
CA LYS A 114 22.87 -6.32 -8.59
C LYS A 114 23.72 -6.18 -7.33
N GLY A 115 23.13 -6.35 -6.15
CA GLY A 115 23.86 -6.33 -4.87
C GLY A 115 24.90 -7.44 -4.77
N GLU A 116 24.59 -8.63 -5.28
CA GLU A 116 25.51 -9.77 -5.32
C GLU A 116 26.66 -9.55 -6.31
N ASN A 117 26.39 -8.99 -7.49
CA ASN A 117 27.42 -8.75 -8.51
C ASN A 117 28.48 -7.71 -8.08
N SER A 118 28.09 -6.75 -7.24
CA SER A 118 29.00 -5.76 -6.64
C SER A 118 29.99 -6.38 -5.63
N TYR A 119 29.65 -7.51 -5.00
CA TYR A 119 30.53 -8.24 -4.07
C TYR A 119 31.48 -9.22 -4.77
N VAL A 120 31.19 -9.62 -6.01
CA VAL A 120 32.05 -10.53 -6.79
C VAL A 120 33.19 -9.77 -7.47
N SER A 121 32.96 -8.53 -7.92
CA SER A 121 34.02 -7.71 -8.55
C SER A 121 35.17 -7.34 -7.61
N THR A 122 34.96 -7.34 -6.29
CA THR A 122 36.00 -6.98 -5.30
C THR A 122 36.85 -8.16 -4.81
N LYS A 123 36.57 -9.39 -5.26
CA LYS A 123 37.32 -10.60 -4.86
C LYS A 123 38.27 -11.16 -5.92
N CYS A 124 38.31 -10.60 -7.13
CA CYS A 124 39.22 -11.07 -8.19
C CYS A 124 40.50 -10.21 -8.35
N ASP A 125 40.64 -9.12 -7.59
CA ASP A 125 41.83 -8.24 -7.60
C ASP A 125 42.74 -8.46 -6.37
N ARG A 126 42.89 -9.71 -5.92
CA ARG A 126 43.93 -10.10 -4.95
C ARG A 126 44.51 -11.46 -5.26
#